data_AF-A0A0L1JR03-F1
#
_entry.id   AF-A0A0L1JR03-F1
#
_cell.length_a   1.000
_cell.length_b   1.000
_cell.length_c   1.000
_cell.angle_alpha   90.00
_cell.angle_beta   90.00
_cell.angle_gamma   90.00
#
_symmetry.space_group_name_H-M   'P 1'
#
loop_
_entity.id
_entity.type
_entity.pdbx_description
1 polymer ?
#
loop_
_entity_poly.entity_id
_entity_poly.type
_entity_poly.pdbx_seq_one_letter_code
_entity_poly.pdbx_strand_id
1 'polypeptide(L)'
;MKKFLITLAFLASPALSEIEEARDLMEAGKFEEAYTALWPAARSGNADAEELIGVMYALGLGVEKDPIRAFDWYLRSAMKGHPGAQSGVGWYYEVGIGMPAPDLIRAYMWYVLSAIGGDPDAAISQEEVVKKMTREEIEKSHELIDDYRVWMYPFR
;
A
#
# COMPACT_ATOMS: atom_id res chain seq x y z
N MET A 1 25.33 -45.00 -13.12
CA MET A 1 24.86 -43.89 -12.26
C MET A 1 25.27 -42.56 -12.90
N LYS A 2 24.37 -41.88 -13.61
CA LYS A 2 24.61 -40.50 -14.09
C LYS A 2 23.65 -39.58 -13.33
N LYS A 3 24.22 -38.69 -12.51
CA LYS A 3 23.48 -37.65 -11.79
C LYS A 3 23.02 -36.62 -12.81
N PHE A 4 21.72 -36.46 -12.98
CA PHE A 4 21.15 -35.31 -13.67
C PHE A 4 21.22 -34.11 -12.73
N LEU A 5 22.03 -33.11 -13.09
CA LEU A 5 21.90 -31.76 -12.51
C LEU A 5 20.67 -31.12 -13.16
N ILE A 6 19.65 -30.84 -12.35
CA ILE A 6 18.54 -29.96 -12.75
C ILE A 6 18.98 -28.54 -12.38
N THR A 7 19.38 -27.76 -13.38
CA THR A 7 19.64 -26.34 -13.21
C THR A 7 18.30 -25.62 -13.30
N LEU A 8 17.77 -25.18 -12.15
CA LEU A 8 16.53 -24.40 -12.09
C LEU A 8 16.85 -22.96 -12.51
N ALA A 9 16.57 -22.62 -13.77
CA ALA A 9 16.64 -21.22 -14.23
C ALA A 9 15.38 -20.49 -13.74
N PHE A 10 15.54 -19.55 -12.81
CA PHE A 10 14.50 -18.60 -12.43
C PHE A 10 14.28 -17.64 -13.60
N LEU A 11 13.27 -17.92 -14.44
CA LEU A 11 12.74 -16.93 -15.37
C LEU A 11 11.79 -16.05 -14.55
N ALA A 12 12.16 -14.78 -14.34
CA ALA A 12 11.24 -13.81 -13.75
C ALA A 12 9.96 -13.77 -14.59
N SER A 13 8.80 -13.84 -13.94
CA SER A 13 7.51 -13.76 -14.62
C SER A 13 7.32 -12.38 -15.26
N PRO A 14 6.68 -12.27 -16.44
CA PRO A 14 6.53 -11.01 -17.17
C PRO A 14 6.00 -9.84 -16.31
N ALA A 15 5.06 -10.13 -15.41
CA ALA A 15 4.48 -9.13 -14.51
C ALA A 15 5.48 -8.52 -13.51
N LEU A 16 6.52 -9.26 -13.08
CA LEU A 16 7.56 -8.71 -12.19
C LEU A 16 8.48 -7.77 -12.97
N SER A 17 8.82 -8.16 -14.20
CA SER A 17 9.64 -7.34 -15.11
C SER A 17 8.96 -6.01 -15.46
N GLU A 18 7.63 -5.98 -15.56
CA GLU A 18 6.87 -4.77 -15.91
C GLU A 18 6.85 -3.73 -14.77
N ILE A 19 6.81 -4.16 -13.51
CA ILE A 19 6.85 -3.23 -12.36
C ILE A 19 8.25 -2.67 -12.15
N GLU A 20 9.29 -3.48 -12.35
CA GLU A 20 10.69 -3.03 -12.29
C GLU A 20 10.96 -1.96 -13.36
N GLU A 21 10.53 -2.18 -14.61
CA GLU A 21 10.64 -1.18 -15.68
C GLU A 21 9.93 0.13 -15.31
N ALA A 22 8.72 0.05 -14.76
CA ALA A 22 8.01 1.25 -14.32
C ALA A 22 8.75 2.01 -13.21
N ARG A 23 9.37 1.30 -12.26
CA ARG A 23 10.19 1.91 -11.20
C ARG A 23 11.42 2.60 -11.78
N ASP A 24 12.12 1.96 -12.71
CA ASP A 24 13.26 2.56 -13.42
C ASP A 24 12.85 3.84 -14.16
N LEU A 25 11.68 3.84 -14.80
CA LEU A 25 11.11 5.02 -15.45
C LEU A 25 10.79 6.13 -14.44
N MET A 26 10.24 5.80 -13.26
CA MET A 26 10.00 6.77 -12.19
C MET A 26 11.31 7.36 -11.65
N GLU A 27 12.34 6.55 -11.44
CA GLU A 27 13.67 7.01 -11.02
C GLU A 27 14.33 7.92 -12.06
N ALA A 28 14.11 7.64 -13.34
CA ALA A 28 14.55 8.49 -14.45
C ALA A 28 13.68 9.76 -14.63
N GLY A 29 12.63 9.96 -13.82
CA GLY A 29 11.71 11.10 -13.91
C GLY A 29 10.72 11.03 -15.08
N LYS A 30 10.61 9.88 -15.75
CA LYS A 30 9.73 9.63 -16.90
C LYS A 30 8.34 9.17 -16.45
N PHE A 31 7.66 10.02 -15.70
CA PHE A 31 6.44 9.62 -15.00
C PHE A 31 5.26 9.27 -15.93
N GLU A 32 5.10 9.91 -17.08
CA GLU A 32 4.01 9.55 -18.03
C GLU A 32 4.23 8.14 -18.63
N GLU A 33 5.47 7.80 -18.95
CA GLU A 33 5.87 6.46 -19.42
C GLU A 33 5.64 5.43 -18.30
N ALA A 34 6.07 5.73 -17.06
CA ALA A 34 5.85 4.86 -15.91
C ALA A 34 4.36 4.60 -15.65
N TYR A 35 3.51 5.64 -15.71
CA TYR A 35 2.07 5.48 -15.53
C TYR A 35 1.49 4.51 -16.57
N THR A 36 1.91 4.67 -17.82
CA THR A 36 1.48 3.81 -18.93
C THR A 36 1.91 2.36 -18.72
N ALA A 37 3.13 2.14 -18.23
CA ALA A 37 3.64 0.81 -17.91
C ALA A 37 2.92 0.16 -16.71
N LEU A 38 2.56 0.92 -15.67
CA LEU A 38 1.84 0.41 -14.50
C LEU A 38 0.38 0.06 -14.79
N TRP A 39 -0.26 0.77 -15.73
CA TRP A 39 -1.70 0.71 -15.93
C TRP A 39 -2.26 -0.71 -16.17
N PRO A 40 -1.69 -1.55 -17.04
CA PRO A 40 -2.20 -2.91 -17.27
C PRO A 40 -2.16 -3.78 -16.00
N ALA A 41 -1.08 -3.71 -15.23
CA ALA A 41 -0.90 -4.47 -13.99
C ALA A 41 -1.88 -4.01 -12.90
N ALA A 42 -1.99 -2.69 -12.70
CA ALA A 42 -2.93 -2.12 -11.74
C ALA A 42 -4.39 -2.45 -12.10
N ARG A 43 -4.75 -2.41 -13.39
CA ARG A 43 -6.07 -2.81 -13.89
C ARG A 43 -6.37 -4.29 -13.71
N SER A 44 -5.33 -5.12 -13.59
CA SER A 44 -5.43 -6.55 -13.30
C SER A 44 -5.38 -6.86 -11.79
N GLY A 45 -5.34 -5.83 -10.94
CA GLY A 45 -5.37 -5.96 -9.49
C GLY A 45 -4.02 -6.25 -8.85
N ASN A 46 -2.90 -6.00 -9.54
CA ASN A 46 -1.57 -6.07 -8.92
C ASN A 46 -1.44 -4.95 -7.87
N ALA A 47 -1.22 -5.33 -6.61
CA ALA A 47 -1.23 -4.40 -5.49
C ALA A 47 -0.06 -3.40 -5.51
N ASP A 48 1.13 -3.81 -5.97
CA ASP A 48 2.30 -2.94 -6.09
C ASP A 48 2.03 -1.85 -7.15
N ALA A 49 1.43 -2.24 -8.29
CA ALA A 49 1.08 -1.30 -9.35
C ALA A 49 -0.01 -0.31 -8.91
N GLU A 50 -1.03 -0.80 -8.20
CA GLU A 50 -2.08 0.04 -7.61
C GLU A 50 -1.52 1.05 -6.60
N GLU A 51 -0.56 0.64 -5.77
CA GLU A 51 0.11 1.53 -4.82
C GLU A 51 0.90 2.63 -5.54
N LEU A 52 1.71 2.26 -6.54
CA LEU A 52 2.49 3.22 -7.30
C LEU A 52 1.60 4.22 -8.03
N ILE A 53 0.47 3.79 -8.62
CA ILE A 53 -0.51 4.72 -9.20
C ILE A 53 -1.11 5.65 -8.13
N GLY A 54 -1.36 5.14 -6.92
CA GLY A 54 -1.75 5.96 -5.77
C GLY A 54 -0.74 7.06 -5.47
N VAL A 55 0.56 6.74 -5.43
CA VAL A 55 1.67 7.69 -5.26
C VAL A 55 1.65 8.76 -6.35
N MET A 56 1.48 8.34 -7.61
CA MET A 56 1.48 9.25 -8.75
C MET A 56 0.35 10.27 -8.68
N TYR A 57 -0.86 9.86 -8.32
CA TYR A 57 -1.97 10.80 -8.10
C TYR A 57 -1.77 11.69 -6.86
N ALA A 58 -1.20 11.16 -5.77
CA ALA A 58 -0.96 11.93 -4.54
C ALA A 58 0.04 13.08 -4.76
N LEU A 59 1.05 12.83 -5.60
CA LEU A 59 2.16 13.74 -5.86
C LEU A 59 2.03 14.51 -7.17
N GLY A 60 1.13 14.11 -8.08
CA GLY A 60 1.01 14.70 -9.41
C GLY A 60 2.15 14.32 -10.35
N LEU A 61 2.62 13.07 -10.27
CA LEU A 61 3.74 12.56 -11.07
C LEU A 61 3.22 11.97 -12.38
N GLY A 62 3.43 12.68 -13.50
CA GLY A 62 2.96 12.21 -14.82
C GLY A 62 1.44 12.19 -14.99
N VAL A 63 0.70 12.63 -13.98
CA VAL A 63 -0.75 12.81 -13.96
C VAL A 63 -1.09 14.07 -13.16
N GLU A 64 -2.28 14.63 -13.38
CA GLU A 64 -2.78 15.71 -12.52
C GLU A 64 -2.94 15.21 -11.08
N LYS A 65 -2.46 16.01 -10.12
CA LYS A 65 -2.57 15.69 -8.70
C LYS A 65 -4.04 15.59 -8.29
N ASP A 66 -4.43 14.43 -7.80
CA ASP A 66 -5.80 14.14 -7.35
C ASP A 66 -5.75 13.28 -6.08
N PRO A 67 -5.81 13.90 -4.88
CA PRO A 67 -5.70 13.16 -3.62
C PRO A 67 -6.89 12.21 -3.39
N ILE A 68 -8.05 12.46 -3.99
CA ILE A 68 -9.22 11.58 -3.84
C ILE A 68 -8.99 10.30 -4.64
N ARG A 69 -8.52 10.42 -5.89
CA ARG A 69 -8.13 9.24 -6.68
C ARG A 69 -6.96 8.49 -6.06
N ALA A 70 -5.99 9.21 -5.50
CA ALA A 70 -4.87 8.58 -4.80
C ALA A 70 -5.36 7.70 -3.64
N PHE A 71 -6.27 8.22 -2.81
CA PHE A 71 -6.89 7.44 -1.74
C PHE A 71 -7.60 6.19 -2.26
N ASP A 72 -8.37 6.30 -3.34
CA ASP A 72 -9.06 5.15 -3.94
C ASP A 72 -8.08 4.06 -4.40
N TRP A 73 -6.96 4.44 -5.02
CA TRP A 73 -5.93 3.48 -5.46
C TRP A 73 -5.18 2.86 -4.29
N TYR A 74 -4.79 3.66 -3.30
CA TYR A 74 -4.20 3.13 -2.06
C TYR A 74 -5.14 2.16 -1.36
N LEU A 75 -6.44 2.47 -1.26
CA LEU A 75 -7.40 1.59 -0.60
C LEU A 75 -7.53 0.25 -1.33
N ARG A 76 -7.54 0.24 -2.67
CA ARG A 76 -7.56 -1.01 -3.45
C ARG A 76 -6.34 -1.89 -3.18
N SER A 77 -5.16 -1.29 -3.10
CA SER A 77 -3.90 -1.98 -2.82
C SER A 77 -3.82 -2.45 -1.37
N ALA A 78 -4.21 -1.58 -0.42
CA ALA A 78 -4.25 -1.85 1.01
C ALA A 78 -5.19 -3.01 1.36
N MET A 79 -6.33 -3.11 0.66
CA MET A 79 -7.28 -4.22 0.78
C MET A 79 -6.72 -5.55 0.28
N LYS A 80 -5.59 -5.57 -0.43
CA LYS A 80 -4.86 -6.78 -0.84
C LYS A 80 -3.66 -7.09 0.06
N GLY A 81 -3.50 -6.34 1.15
CA GLY A 81 -2.41 -6.55 2.11
C GLY A 81 -1.10 -5.86 1.74
N HIS A 82 -1.09 -4.90 0.80
CA HIS A 82 0.14 -4.18 0.48
C HIS A 82 0.51 -3.20 1.62
N PRO A 83 1.64 -3.39 2.32
CA PRO A 83 1.92 -2.65 3.56
C PRO A 83 2.05 -1.14 3.34
N GLY A 84 2.84 -0.72 2.34
CA GLY A 84 3.01 0.71 2.04
C GLY A 84 1.70 1.42 1.70
N ALA A 85 0.76 0.71 1.05
CA ALA A 85 -0.55 1.27 0.74
C ALA A 85 -1.44 1.36 1.99
N GLN A 86 -1.34 0.39 2.91
CA GLN A 86 -2.01 0.45 4.22
C GLN A 86 -1.52 1.65 5.03
N SER A 87 -0.21 1.92 5.04
CA SER A 87 0.34 3.15 5.62
C SER A 87 -0.19 4.41 4.93
N GLY A 88 -0.28 4.41 3.59
CA GLY A 88 -0.89 5.49 2.82
C GLY A 88 -2.34 5.77 3.25
N VAL A 89 -3.18 4.74 3.32
CA VAL A 89 -4.57 4.85 3.79
C VAL A 89 -4.64 5.36 5.24
N GLY A 90 -3.79 4.83 6.13
CA GLY A 90 -3.68 5.28 7.51
C GLY A 90 -3.40 6.78 7.61
N TRP A 91 -2.47 7.28 6.79
CA TRP A 91 -2.15 8.70 6.72
C TRP A 91 -3.33 9.55 6.26
N TYR A 92 -4.07 9.14 5.22
CA TYR A 92 -5.27 9.86 4.77
C TYR A 92 -6.32 10.00 5.86
N TYR A 93 -6.56 8.95 6.66
CA TYR A 93 -7.46 9.02 7.80
C TYR A 93 -6.91 9.90 8.93
N GLU A 94 -5.60 9.86 9.18
CA GLU A 94 -4.96 10.69 10.20
C GLU A 94 -5.07 12.19 9.89
N VAL A 95 -4.89 12.58 8.63
CA VAL A 95 -4.95 13.99 8.23
C VAL A 95 -6.36 14.43 7.79
N GLY A 96 -7.26 13.49 7.47
CA GLY A 96 -8.63 13.76 7.05
C GLY A 96 -8.76 14.31 5.62
N ILE A 97 -7.80 14.06 4.73
CA ILE A 97 -7.88 14.56 3.34
C ILE A 97 -9.03 13.88 2.60
N GLY A 98 -9.92 14.68 2.02
CA GLY A 98 -11.10 14.17 1.30
C GLY A 98 -12.20 13.62 2.22
N MET A 99 -12.05 13.77 3.54
CA MET A 99 -12.99 13.31 4.56
C MET A 99 -13.61 14.52 5.28
N PRO A 100 -14.78 14.35 5.93
CA PRO A 100 -15.38 15.43 6.74
C PRO A 100 -14.51 15.85 7.93
N ALA A 101 -13.72 14.93 8.49
CA ALA A 101 -12.78 15.14 9.58
C ALA A 101 -11.74 13.99 9.61
N PRO A 102 -10.61 14.15 10.33
CA PRO A 102 -9.72 13.04 10.67
C PRO A 102 -10.43 11.91 11.41
N ASP A 103 -9.98 10.67 11.18
CA ASP A 103 -10.46 9.46 11.85
C ASP A 103 -9.26 8.68 12.41
N LEU A 104 -8.89 9.00 13.66
CA LEU A 104 -7.71 8.40 14.29
C LEU A 104 -7.89 6.90 14.58
N ILE A 105 -9.15 6.44 14.74
CA ILE A 105 -9.45 5.02 14.97
C ILE A 105 -9.05 4.21 13.73
N ARG A 106 -9.48 4.65 12.54
CA ARG A 106 -9.12 3.99 11.28
C ARG A 106 -7.66 4.20 10.91
N ALA A 107 -7.10 5.38 11.20
CA ALA A 107 -5.68 5.63 10.98
C ALA A 107 -4.80 4.61 11.73
N TYR A 108 -5.04 4.46 13.05
CA TYR A 108 -4.31 3.51 13.88
C TYR A 108 -4.50 2.06 13.39
N MET A 109 -5.74 1.67 13.05
CA MET A 109 -6.04 0.34 12.50
C MET A 109 -5.19 0.04 11.25
N TRP A 110 -5.17 0.95 10.28
CA TRP A 110 -4.40 0.76 9.05
C TRP A 110 -2.89 0.72 9.26
N TYR A 111 -2.35 1.55 10.16
CA TYR A 111 -0.93 1.48 10.52
C TYR A 111 -0.56 0.16 11.22
N VAL A 112 -1.43 -0.39 12.07
CA VAL A 112 -1.22 -1.71 12.69
C VAL A 112 -1.23 -2.81 11.63
N LEU A 113 -2.21 -2.80 10.73
CA LEU A 113 -2.27 -3.77 9.62
C LEU A 113 -1.04 -3.67 8.72
N SER A 114 -0.55 -2.45 8.46
CA SER A 114 0.67 -2.20 7.70
C SER A 114 1.91 -2.82 8.35
N ALA A 115 2.09 -2.63 9.66
CA ALA A 115 3.19 -3.24 10.40
C ALA A 115 3.11 -4.78 10.42
N ILE A 116 1.90 -5.36 10.56
CA ILE A 116 1.69 -6.80 10.43
C ILE A 116 2.06 -7.27 9.01
N GLY A 117 1.75 -6.46 8.00
CA GLY A 117 2.12 -6.65 6.60
C GLY A 117 3.62 -6.62 6.34
N GLY A 118 4.38 -5.90 7.17
CA GLY A 118 5.83 -5.84 7.14
C GLY A 118 6.42 -4.47 6.80
N ASP A 119 5.64 -3.40 6.86
CA ASP A 119 6.17 -2.03 6.77
C ASP A 119 6.86 -1.65 8.10
N PRO A 120 8.19 -1.46 8.11
CA PRO A 120 8.91 -1.12 9.34
C PRO A 120 8.60 0.30 9.82
N ASP A 121 8.24 1.22 8.92
CA ASP A 121 7.99 2.62 9.26
C ASP A 121 6.58 2.81 9.86
N ALA A 122 5.67 1.87 9.62
CA ALA A 122 4.31 1.89 10.16
C ALA A 122 4.28 1.87 11.70
N ALA A 123 5.29 1.28 12.37
CA ALA A 123 5.39 1.31 13.83
C ALA A 123 5.55 2.74 14.38
N ILE A 124 6.31 3.59 13.69
CA ILE A 124 6.48 5.00 14.07
C ILE A 124 5.14 5.73 13.95
N SER A 125 4.41 5.50 12.85
CA SER A 125 3.09 6.10 12.65
C SER A 125 2.07 5.67 13.72
N GLN A 126 2.09 4.41 14.16
CA GLN A 126 1.27 3.94 15.28
C GLN A 126 1.59 4.69 16.58
N GLU A 127 2.87 4.83 16.91
CA GLU A 127 3.32 5.53 18.11
C GLU A 127 2.93 7.00 18.10
N GLU A 128 2.94 7.66 16.94
CA GLU A 128 2.54 9.06 16.82
C GLU A 128 1.02 9.24 16.89
N VAL A 129 0.23 8.37 16.25
CA VAL A 129 -1.23 8.47 16.29
C VAL A 129 -1.78 8.15 17.68
N VAL A 130 -1.26 7.11 18.35
CA VAL A 130 -1.81 6.68 19.66
C VAL A 130 -1.69 7.77 20.73
N LYS A 131 -0.69 8.67 20.63
CA LYS A 131 -0.53 9.84 21.52
C LYS A 131 -1.69 10.84 21.43
N LYS A 132 -2.42 10.83 20.32
CA LYS A 132 -3.55 11.72 20.03
C LYS A 132 -4.90 11.10 20.39
N MET A 133 -4.91 9.82 20.77
CA MET A 133 -6.12 9.03 20.99
C MET A 133 -6.46 8.89 22.48
N THR A 134 -7.75 8.75 22.76
CA THR A 134 -8.26 8.31 24.06
C THR A 134 -8.18 6.80 24.20
N ARG A 135 -8.28 6.30 25.44
CA ARG A 135 -8.31 4.86 25.70
C ARG A 135 -9.46 4.16 24.98
N GLU A 136 -10.63 4.80 24.94
CA GLU A 136 -11.81 4.25 24.27
C GLU A 136 -11.60 4.14 22.75
N GLU A 137 -10.96 5.13 22.12
CA GLU A 137 -10.62 5.07 20.70
C GLU A 137 -9.62 3.95 20.39
N ILE A 138 -8.62 3.75 21.27
CA ILE A 138 -7.64 2.66 21.13
C ILE A 138 -8.34 1.30 21.25
N GLU A 139 -9.23 1.13 22.24
CA GLU A 139 -10.03 -0.09 22.42
C GLU A 139 -10.87 -0.39 21.16
N LYS A 140 -11.57 0.61 20.60
CA LYS A 140 -12.33 0.47 19.34
C LYS A 140 -11.44 0.15 18.14
N SER A 141 -10.24 0.72 18.05
CA SER A 141 -9.33 0.36 16.98
C SER A 141 -8.91 -1.11 17.05
N HIS A 142 -8.68 -1.66 18.25
CA HIS A 142 -8.34 -3.08 18.39
C HIS A 142 -9.47 -3.99 17.92
N GLU A 143 -10.74 -3.65 18.21
CA GLU A 143 -11.90 -4.38 17.67
C GLU A 143 -11.86 -4.41 16.13
N LEU A 144 -11.63 -3.27 15.48
CA LEU A 144 -11.52 -3.21 14.02
C LEU A 144 -10.29 -3.95 13.49
N ILE A 145 -9.15 -3.88 14.18
CA ILE A 145 -7.93 -4.59 13.78
C ILE A 145 -8.20 -6.09 13.78
N ASP A 146 -8.86 -6.63 14.81
CA ASP A 146 -9.17 -8.06 14.92
C ASP A 146 -10.09 -8.52 13.78
N ASP A 147 -11.09 -7.72 13.41
CA ASP A 147 -11.99 -8.01 12.29
C ASP A 147 -11.24 -8.07 10.95
N TYR A 148 -10.38 -7.09 10.67
CA TYR A 148 -9.68 -6.98 9.39
C TYR A 148 -8.48 -7.92 9.28
N ARG A 149 -7.73 -8.11 10.37
CA ARG A 149 -6.51 -8.93 10.40
C ARG A 149 -6.81 -10.36 9.99
N VAL A 150 -7.91 -10.95 10.47
CA VAL A 150 -8.27 -12.34 10.15
C VAL A 150 -8.47 -12.52 8.64
N TRP A 151 -9.02 -11.52 7.95
CA TRP A 151 -9.25 -11.58 6.51
C TRP A 151 -8.00 -11.25 5.69
N MET A 152 -7.23 -10.24 6.08
CA MET A 152 -6.03 -9.80 5.34
C MET A 152 -4.82 -10.70 5.58
N TYR A 153 -4.66 -11.21 6.80
CA TYR A 153 -3.49 -11.95 7.25
C TYR A 153 -3.89 -13.22 8.02
N PRO A 154 -4.66 -14.15 7.41
CA PRO A 154 -5.19 -15.33 8.10
C PRO A 154 -4.13 -16.28 8.68
N PHE A 155 -2.87 -16.13 8.27
CA PHE A 155 -1.75 -16.98 8.69
C PHE A 155 -0.64 -16.21 9.44
N ARG A 156 -0.89 -14.96 9.84
CA ARG A 156 0.04 -14.16 10.66
C ARG A 156 -0.59 -13.77 12.00
#